data_AF-A0A136H4Y3-F1
#
_entry.id   AF-A0A136H4Y3-F1
#
_cell.length_a   1.000
_cell.length_b   1.000
_cell.length_c   1.000
_cell.angle_alpha   90.00
_cell.angle_beta   90.00
_cell.angle_gamma   90.00
#
_symmetry.space_group_name_H-M   'P 1'
#
loop_
_entity.id
_entity.type
_entity.pdbx_description
1 polymer ?
#
loop_
_entity_poly.entity_id
_entity_poly.type
_entity_poly.pdbx_seq_one_letter_code
_entity_poly.pdbx_strand_id
1 'polypeptide(L)'
;MKSIRGIISLILVSGAIYAQAALPPSAVNLKDLNTMVQFITEHPHVAQTLKQIDLRSLTIFFDHDCEAYFERRSPSLLTRDMPGPQLGIRFKRSNCPLVEGHSE
;
A
#
# COMPACT_ATOMS: atom_id res chain seq x y z
N MET A 1 7.19 53.87 22.92
CA MET A 1 6.36 52.82 22.26
C MET A 1 6.94 52.49 20.88
N LYS A 2 8.00 51.67 20.78
CA LYS A 2 8.59 51.29 19.48
C LYS A 2 9.11 49.83 19.39
N SER A 3 9.22 49.10 20.49
CA SER A 3 9.80 47.73 20.49
C SER A 3 8.80 46.57 20.47
N ILE A 4 7.48 46.81 20.43
CA ILE A 4 6.49 45.72 20.46
C ILE A 4 6.15 45.19 19.04
N ARG A 5 6.45 45.97 17.99
CA ARG A 5 6.15 45.60 16.59
C ARG A 5 7.08 44.53 16.00
N GLY A 6 8.27 44.31 16.58
CA GLY A 6 9.26 43.38 16.03
C GLY A 6 9.01 41.90 16.39
N ILE A 7 8.31 41.64 17.50
CA ILE A 7 8.16 40.27 18.03
C ILE A 7 6.98 39.54 17.35
N ILE A 8 5.95 40.29 16.92
CA ILE A 8 4.75 39.71 16.29
C ILE A 8 5.06 39.13 14.90
N SER A 9 6.00 39.71 14.16
CA SER A 9 6.39 39.22 12.82
C SER A 9 7.23 37.95 12.84
N LEU A 10 7.87 37.59 13.96
CA LEU A 10 8.75 36.41 14.02
C LEU A 10 7.98 35.11 14.31
N ILE A 11 6.76 35.20 14.83
CA ILE A 11 5.94 34.03 15.22
C ILE A 11 5.14 33.44 14.05
N LEU A 12 4.96 34.20 12.95
CA LEU A 12 4.14 33.77 11.81
C LEU A 12 4.82 32.80 10.83
N VAL A 13 6.13 32.53 10.97
CA VAL A 13 6.89 31.74 9.97
C VAL A 13 7.12 30.27 10.37
N SER A 14 6.78 29.85 11.59
CA SER A 14 7.05 28.48 12.07
C SER A 14 5.88 27.49 11.91
N GLY A 15 4.76 27.92 11.33
CA GLY A 15 3.53 27.12 11.20
C GLY A 15 3.33 26.44 9.85
N ALA A 16 4.39 26.01 9.14
CA ALA A 16 4.22 25.17 7.95
C ALA A 16 3.75 23.77 8.37
N ILE A 17 2.46 23.64 8.64
CA ILE A 17 1.79 22.38 8.87
C ILE A 17 1.94 21.58 7.58
N TYR A 18 2.78 20.54 7.60
CA TYR A 18 2.94 19.62 6.48
C TYR A 18 1.59 18.91 6.27
N ALA A 19 0.75 19.47 5.40
CA ALA A 19 -0.44 18.81 4.93
C ALA A 19 0.01 17.58 4.13
N GLN A 20 -0.04 16.40 4.74
CA GLN A 20 0.20 15.15 4.04
C GLN A 20 -1.00 14.93 3.10
N ALA A 21 -0.80 15.24 1.83
CA ALA A 21 -1.81 15.01 0.81
C ALA A 21 -2.13 13.52 0.77
N ALA A 22 -3.42 13.20 0.89
CA ALA A 22 -3.90 11.85 0.58
C ALA A 22 -3.64 11.57 -0.90
N LEU A 23 -3.12 10.37 -1.20
CA LEU A 23 -2.92 9.95 -2.58
C LEU A 23 -4.28 9.88 -3.30
N PRO A 24 -4.36 10.34 -4.57
CA PRO A 24 -5.57 10.13 -5.36
C PRO A 24 -5.81 8.61 -5.55
N PRO A 25 -7.07 8.17 -5.71
CA PRO A 25 -7.40 6.74 -5.83
C PRO A 25 -6.63 6.01 -6.92
N SER A 26 -6.35 6.66 -8.05
CA SER A 26 -5.56 6.09 -9.15
C SER A 26 -4.11 5.77 -8.75
N ALA A 27 -3.49 6.63 -7.92
CA ALA A 27 -2.13 6.42 -7.44
C ALA A 27 -2.06 5.27 -6.43
N VAL A 28 -3.12 5.05 -5.63
CA VAL A 28 -3.21 3.90 -4.73
C VAL A 28 -3.31 2.61 -5.52
N ASN A 29 -4.22 2.54 -6.50
CA ASN A 29 -4.41 1.35 -7.33
C ASN A 29 -3.11 0.96 -8.06
N LEU A 30 -2.38 1.94 -8.60
CA LEU A 30 -1.10 1.69 -9.27
C LEU A 30 -0.04 1.16 -8.28
N LYS A 31 0.02 1.72 -7.07
CA LYS A 31 0.95 1.26 -6.02
C LYS A 31 0.65 -0.18 -5.60
N ASP A 32 -0.63 -0.51 -5.41
CA ASP A 32 -1.05 -1.86 -5.06
C ASP A 32 -0.78 -2.85 -6.20
N LEU A 33 -1.07 -2.46 -7.46
CA LEU A 33 -0.73 -3.26 -8.63
C LEU A 33 0.76 -3.56 -8.70
N ASN A 34 1.61 -2.55 -8.52
CA ASN A 34 3.06 -2.73 -8.51
C ASN A 34 3.50 -3.72 -7.42
N THR A 35 2.86 -3.69 -6.25
CA THR A 35 3.14 -4.65 -5.17
C THR A 35 2.77 -6.08 -5.56
N MET A 36 1.61 -6.27 -6.21
CA MET A 36 1.19 -7.60 -6.70
C MET A 36 2.09 -8.10 -7.84
N VAL A 37 2.51 -7.22 -8.75
CA VAL A 37 3.45 -7.55 -9.83
C VAL A 37 4.83 -7.92 -9.28
N GLN A 38 5.30 -7.22 -8.25
CA GLN A 38 6.55 -7.58 -7.57
C GLN A 38 6.46 -8.99 -6.98
N PHE A 39 5.37 -9.30 -6.27
CA PHE A 39 5.15 -10.64 -5.74
C PHE A 39 5.19 -11.72 -6.83
N ILE A 40 4.54 -11.47 -7.98
CA ILE A 40 4.57 -12.40 -9.12
C ILE A 40 5.99 -12.61 -9.61
N THR A 41 6.78 -11.54 -9.70
CA THR A 41 8.17 -11.59 -10.18
C THR A 41 9.07 -12.40 -9.23
N GLU A 42 8.78 -12.36 -7.93
CA GLU A 42 9.53 -13.10 -6.89
C GLU A 42 9.14 -14.59 -6.82
N HIS A 43 8.02 -15.01 -7.41
CA HIS A 43 7.49 -16.38 -7.36
C HIS A 43 7.31 -16.96 -8.78
N PRO A 44 8.33 -17.62 -9.35
CA PRO A 44 8.30 -18.09 -10.74
C PRO A 44 7.10 -18.97 -11.10
N HIS A 45 6.67 -19.85 -10.20
CA HIS A 45 5.50 -20.70 -10.41
C HIS A 45 4.21 -19.87 -10.59
N VAL A 46 4.02 -18.85 -9.76
CA VAL A 46 2.89 -17.91 -9.87
C VAL A 46 2.96 -17.13 -11.18
N ALA A 47 4.14 -16.68 -11.59
CA ALA A 47 4.33 -15.97 -12.86
C ALA A 47 3.99 -16.83 -14.08
N GLN A 48 4.40 -18.10 -14.07
CA GLN A 48 4.15 -19.03 -15.18
C GLN A 48 2.67 -19.42 -15.30
N THR A 49 1.95 -19.48 -14.17
CA THR A 49 0.56 -19.95 -14.11
C THR A 49 -0.43 -18.82 -13.86
N LEU A 50 -0.01 -17.55 -13.98
CA LEU A 50 -0.83 -16.38 -13.71
C LEU A 50 -2.09 -16.36 -14.59
N LYS A 51 -3.26 -16.22 -13.96
CA LYS A 51 -4.54 -16.09 -14.65
C LYS A 51 -5.11 -14.69 -14.56
N GLN A 52 -5.10 -14.10 -13.36
CA GLN A 52 -5.73 -12.80 -13.11
C GLN A 52 -5.11 -12.09 -11.90
N ILE A 53 -5.04 -10.77 -12.00
CA ILE A 53 -4.76 -9.87 -10.87
C ILE A 53 -6.04 -9.06 -10.62
N ASP A 54 -6.62 -9.15 -9.43
CA ASP A 54 -7.80 -8.38 -9.05
C ASP A 54 -7.47 -7.41 -7.91
N LEU A 55 -7.49 -6.11 -8.22
CA LEU A 55 -7.25 -5.02 -7.27
C LEU A 55 -8.45 -4.75 -6.34
N ARG A 56 -9.66 -5.21 -6.69
CA ARG A 56 -10.84 -5.05 -5.83
C ARG A 56 -10.81 -6.05 -4.69
N SER A 57 -10.56 -7.32 -4.99
CA SER A 57 -10.42 -8.37 -3.98
C SER A 57 -9.01 -8.48 -3.40
N LEU A 58 -8.03 -7.75 -3.96
CA LEU A 58 -6.61 -7.83 -3.60
C LEU A 58 -6.09 -9.27 -3.69
N THR A 59 -6.44 -9.96 -4.77
CA THR A 59 -6.13 -11.38 -4.97
C THR A 59 -5.47 -11.61 -6.32
N ILE A 60 -4.43 -12.44 -6.30
CA ILE A 60 -3.81 -13.00 -7.51
C ILE A 60 -4.37 -14.40 -7.69
N PHE A 61 -4.94 -14.67 -8.86
CA PHE A 61 -5.39 -15.98 -9.28
C PHE A 61 -4.33 -16.59 -10.19
N PHE A 62 -3.86 -17.78 -9.84
CA PHE A 62 -2.84 -18.53 -10.55
C PHE A 62 -3.18 -20.02 -10.52
N ASP A 63 -2.62 -20.80 -11.43
CA ASP A 63 -2.85 -22.25 -11.56
C ASP A 63 -4.34 -22.66 -11.44
N HIS A 64 -4.66 -23.93 -11.19
CA HIS A 64 -6.01 -24.45 -11.04
C HIS A 64 -6.58 -24.08 -9.66
N ASP A 65 -7.43 -23.05 -9.64
CA ASP A 65 -8.14 -22.55 -8.46
C ASP A 65 -7.23 -22.09 -7.30
N CYS A 66 -5.98 -21.71 -7.61
CA CYS A 66 -5.06 -21.15 -6.64
C CYS A 66 -5.17 -19.63 -6.53
N GLU A 67 -5.08 -19.15 -5.30
CA GLU A 67 -5.31 -17.77 -4.89
C GLU A 67 -4.23 -17.33 -3.91
N ALA A 68 -3.59 -16.19 -4.19
CA ALA A 68 -2.70 -15.50 -3.28
C ALA A 68 -3.36 -14.19 -2.84
N TYR A 69 -3.67 -14.12 -1.55
CA TYR A 69 -4.44 -13.03 -0.95
C TYR A 69 -3.52 -11.98 -0.35
N PHE A 70 -3.87 -10.72 -0.58
CA PHE A 70 -3.23 -9.57 0.01
C PHE A 70 -4.18 -8.88 0.97
N GLU A 71 -3.62 -8.17 1.94
CA GLU A 71 -4.39 -7.35 2.85
C GLU A 71 -3.79 -5.96 2.98
N ARG A 72 -4.67 -4.97 3.19
CA ARG A 72 -4.25 -3.63 3.54
C ARG A 72 -3.96 -3.56 5.03
N ARG A 73 -2.81 -2.98 5.39
CA ARG A 73 -2.51 -2.72 6.80
C ARG A 73 -3.56 -1.77 7.37
N SER A 74 -4.14 -2.15 8.51
CA SER A 74 -5.00 -1.23 9.26
C SER A 74 -4.13 -0.14 9.90
N PRO A 75 -4.59 1.12 9.92
CA PRO A 75 -3.92 2.15 10.71
C PRO A 75 -3.90 1.74 12.19
N SER A 76 -2.86 2.13 12.92
CA SER A 76 -2.82 1.92 14.37
C SER A 76 -3.82 2.84 15.06
N LEU A 77 -4.14 2.58 16.33
CA LEU A 77 -5.02 3.47 17.11
C LEU A 77 -4.53 4.92 17.11
N LEU A 78 -3.20 5.12 17.09
CA LEU A 78 -2.58 6.45 17.09
C LEU A 78 -2.70 7.18 15.74
N THR A 79 -2.93 6.45 14.64
CA THR A 79 -2.96 7.04 13.29
C THR A 79 -4.31 6.90 12.59
N ARG A 80 -5.33 6.36 13.27
CA ARG A 80 -6.66 6.09 12.70
C ARG A 80 -7.32 7.33 12.12
N ASP A 81 -7.21 8.47 12.81
CA ASP A 81 -7.84 9.73 12.43
C ASP A 81 -6.86 10.73 11.78
N MET A 82 -5.63 10.30 11.52
CA MET A 82 -4.61 11.16 10.92
C MET A 82 -4.77 11.15 9.39
N PRO A 83 -4.98 12.32 8.74
CA PRO A 83 -4.96 12.39 7.29
C PRO A 83 -3.56 12.05 6.79
N GLY A 84 -3.48 11.08 5.87
CA GLY A 84 -2.20 10.62 5.33
C GLY A 84 -2.36 9.69 4.14
N PRO A 85 -1.25 9.35 3.47
CA PRO A 85 -1.28 8.45 2.33
C PRO A 85 -1.83 7.07 2.74
N GLN A 86 -2.67 6.49 1.87
CA GLN A 86 -3.21 5.16 2.13
C GLN A 86 -2.07 4.13 2.25
N LEU A 87 -2.13 3.31 3.30
CA LEU A 87 -1.14 2.26 3.54
C LEU A 87 -1.19 1.23 2.40
N GLY A 88 -0.01 0.75 1.98
CA GLY A 88 0.08 -0.28 0.95
C GLY A 88 -0.46 -1.63 1.42
N ILE A 89 -0.64 -2.54 0.46
CA ILE A 89 -0.97 -3.94 0.73
C ILE A 89 0.26 -4.76 1.09
N ARG A 90 0.03 -5.93 1.69
CA ARG A 90 1.05 -6.96 1.93
C ARG A 90 0.47 -8.33 1.64
N PHE A 91 1.33 -9.28 1.27
CA PHE A 91 0.94 -10.69 1.18
C PHE A 91 0.42 -11.17 2.54
N LYS A 92 -0.71 -11.88 2.51
CA LYS A 92 -1.35 -12.44 3.71
C LYS A 92 -1.16 -13.95 3.78
N ARG A 93 -1.60 -14.65 2.73
CA ARG A 93 -1.59 -16.11 2.63
C ARG A 93 -1.87 -16.53 1.18
N SER A 94 -1.61 -17.79 0.87
CA SER A 94 -2.13 -18.46 -0.32
C SER A 94 -2.83 -19.76 0.08
N ASN A 95 -3.76 -20.24 -0.75
CA ASN A 95 -4.38 -21.56 -0.60
C ASN A 95 -3.55 -22.70 -1.24
N CYS A 96 -2.50 -22.36 -2.00
CA CYS A 96 -1.62 -23.29 -2.69
C CYS A 96 -0.14 -22.99 -2.42
N PRO A 97 0.78 -23.93 -2.71
CA PRO A 97 2.20 -23.66 -2.75
C PRO A 97 2.55 -22.55 -3.75
N LEU A 98 3.48 -21.67 -3.37
CA LEU A 98 3.98 -20.60 -4.24
C LEU A 98 5.23 -21.01 -5.04
N VAL A 99 5.71 -22.23 -4.78
CA VAL A 99 6.82 -22.89 -5.48
C VAL A 99 6.25 -24.13 -6.16
N GLU A 100 6.86 -24.56 -7.26
CA GLU A 100 6.47 -25.82 -7.90
C GLU A 100 6.61 -26.96 -6.91
N GLY A 101 5.49 -27.56 -6.53
CA GLY A 101 5.46 -28.84 -5.85
C GLY A 101 5.47 -29.94 -6.89
N HIS A 102 6.60 -30.64 -7.05
CA HIS A 102 6.54 -32.01 -7.57
C HIS A 102 5.78 -32.85 -6.55
N SER A 103 4.46 -32.90 -6.72
CA SER A 103 3.61 -33.88 -6.04
C SER A 103 3.74 -35.15 -6.86
N GLU A 104 4.70 -36.01 -6.51
CA GLU A 104 4.75 -37.41 -6.96
C GLU A 104 3.58 -38.21 -6.37
#